data_AF-A0A4Y2VHF8-F1
#
_entry.id   AF-A0A4Y2VHF8-F1
#
_cell.length_a   1.000
_cell.length_b   1.000
_cell.length_c   1.000
_cell.angle_alpha   90.00
_cell.angle_beta   90.00
_cell.angle_gamma   90.00
#
_symmetry.space_group_name_H-M   'P 1'
#
loop_
_entity.id
_entity.type
_entity.pdbx_description
1 polymer ?
#
loop_
_entity_poly.entity_id
_entity_poly.type
_entity_poly.pdbx_seq_one_letter_code
_entity_poly.pdbx_strand_id
1 'polypeptide(L)'
;MAPRTHPPGTGTFGMNVNQRELKAHVEFESNTYYAAFSAELEASATPMWALISHLKSPEMLGKTKDVLAACLEALQNWFTAINFSVGDEINPYQVSFHIPLHRCYASFLGQAVRQQGAQIDTLLPPDDTLKLMMMHPIQAQ
;
A
#
# COMPACT_ATOMS: atom_id res chain seq x y z
N MET A 1 -30.99 43.43 18.42
CA MET A 1 -31.94 42.71 17.55
C MET A 1 -31.13 42.22 16.34
N ALA A 2 -31.19 40.92 16.07
CA ALA A 2 -30.11 40.07 15.53
C ALA A 2 -29.56 40.39 14.11
N PRO A 3 -28.28 40.06 13.82
CA PRO A 3 -27.82 39.82 12.46
C PRO A 3 -28.02 38.35 12.06
N ARG A 4 -28.30 38.17 10.77
CA ARG A 4 -28.70 36.93 10.09
C ARG A 4 -27.63 35.85 10.13
N THR A 5 -28.05 34.61 10.38
CA THR A 5 -27.27 33.39 10.19
C THR A 5 -27.28 32.99 8.71
N HIS A 6 -26.09 32.93 8.09
CA HIS A 6 -25.85 32.17 6.86
C HIS A 6 -25.01 30.92 7.23
N PRO A 7 -25.23 29.78 6.57
CA PRO A 7 -24.66 28.50 6.99
C PRO A 7 -23.16 28.44 6.59
N PRO A 8 -22.28 27.84 7.41
CA PRO A 8 -20.97 27.48 6.92
C PRO A 8 -21.14 26.32 5.94
N GLY A 9 -20.69 26.55 4.72
CA GLY A 9 -20.75 25.61 3.61
C GLY A 9 -20.09 24.28 3.95
N THR A 10 -20.60 23.25 3.28
CA THR A 10 -19.96 21.96 3.06
C THR A 10 -18.55 22.14 2.52
N GLY A 11 -17.59 22.29 3.42
CA GLY A 11 -16.19 22.03 3.15
C GLY A 11 -16.00 20.52 3.25
N THR A 12 -15.82 19.86 2.11
CA THR A 12 -15.20 18.54 2.06
C THR A 12 -13.78 18.69 2.59
N PHE A 13 -13.62 18.61 3.91
CA PHE A 13 -12.31 18.37 4.51
C PHE A 13 -11.90 16.97 4.09
N GLY A 14 -11.17 16.89 2.98
CA GLY A 14 -10.35 15.74 2.68
C GLY A 14 -9.38 15.58 3.85
N MET A 15 -9.76 14.75 4.82
CA MET A 15 -8.88 14.34 5.90
C MET A 15 -7.67 13.68 5.25
N ASN A 16 -6.48 14.21 5.53
CA ASN A 16 -5.26 13.49 5.22
C ASN A 16 -5.22 12.26 6.12
N VAL A 17 -5.69 11.12 5.59
CA VAL A 17 -5.74 9.82 6.28
C VAL A 17 -4.37 9.33 6.77
N ASN A 18 -3.27 9.98 6.37
CA ASN A 18 -1.92 9.64 6.78
C ASN A 18 -1.42 10.42 8.01
N GLN A 19 -2.16 11.43 8.51
CA GLN A 19 -1.81 12.19 9.72
C GLN A 19 -2.84 12.00 10.82
N ARG A 20 -2.39 11.49 11.97
CA ARG A 20 -3.23 11.32 13.17
C ARG A 20 -3.50 12.67 13.83
N GLU A 21 -4.75 13.09 13.87
CA GLU A 21 -5.20 14.25 14.65
C GLU A 21 -5.13 13.92 16.16
N LEU A 22 -4.24 14.60 16.89
CA LEU A 22 -4.01 14.39 18.33
C LEU A 22 -4.71 15.43 19.22
N LYS A 23 -5.31 16.47 18.63
CA LYS A 23 -5.80 17.66 19.36
C LYS A 23 -7.31 17.70 19.59
N ALA A 24 -8.09 16.88 18.90
CA ALA A 24 -9.53 16.77 19.10
C ALA A 24 -9.85 15.37 19.62
N HIS A 25 -10.78 15.28 20.58
CA HIS A 25 -11.36 14.00 20.98
C HIS A 25 -12.26 13.53 19.82
N VAL A 26 -11.65 12.99 18.78
CA VAL A 26 -12.38 12.25 17.75
C VAL A 26 -12.85 10.98 18.44
N GLU A 27 -14.17 10.79 18.52
CA GLU A 27 -14.72 9.49 18.95
C GLU A 27 -14.09 8.43 18.05
N PHE A 28 -13.56 7.37 18.64
CA PHE A 28 -12.90 6.29 17.90
C PHE A 28 -13.91 5.68 16.92
N GLU A 29 -13.91 6.13 15.66
CA GLU A 29 -14.80 5.62 14.62
C GLU A 29 -14.26 4.28 14.09
N SER A 30 -14.44 3.23 14.90
CA SER A 30 -14.03 1.86 14.57
C SER A 30 -14.59 1.38 13.23
N ASN A 31 -15.81 1.79 12.88
CA ASN A 31 -16.44 1.42 11.62
C ASN A 31 -15.76 2.03 10.39
N THR A 32 -15.32 3.29 10.47
CA THR A 32 -14.68 3.96 9.33
C THR A 32 -13.30 3.37 9.06
N TYR A 33 -12.52 3.11 10.12
CA TYR A 33 -11.22 2.46 10.00
C TYR A 33 -11.34 1.00 9.52
N TYR A 34 -12.28 0.24 10.09
CA TYR A 34 -12.56 -1.13 9.67
C TYR A 34 -13.07 -1.19 8.23
N ALA A 35 -13.95 -0.28 7.82
CA ALA A 35 -14.46 -0.21 6.45
C ALA A 35 -13.36 0.17 5.45
N ALA A 36 -12.49 1.14 5.79
CA ALA A 36 -11.37 1.51 4.94
C ALA A 36 -10.36 0.35 4.78
N PHE A 37 -10.02 -0.32 5.88
CA PHE A 37 -9.16 -1.51 5.86
C PHE A 37 -9.80 -2.68 5.10
N SER A 38 -11.09 -2.92 5.30
CA SER A 38 -11.82 -3.99 4.61
C SER A 38 -11.95 -3.70 3.12
N ALA A 39 -12.24 -2.45 2.74
CA ALA A 39 -12.28 -2.02 1.35
C ALA A 39 -10.91 -2.13 0.69
N GLU A 40 -9.83 -1.75 1.36
CA GLU A 40 -8.46 -1.92 0.89
C GLU A 40 -8.13 -3.42 0.69
N LEU A 41 -8.47 -4.26 1.66
CA LEU A 41 -8.20 -5.70 1.61
C LEU A 41 -9.02 -6.39 0.50
N GLU A 42 -10.31 -6.13 0.41
CA GLU A 42 -11.20 -6.78 -0.55
C GLU A 42 -11.02 -6.26 -1.97
N ALA A 43 -10.85 -4.95 -2.14
CA ALA A 43 -10.71 -4.34 -3.47
C ALA A 43 -9.36 -4.63 -4.13
N SER A 44 -8.29 -4.79 -3.35
CA SER A 44 -6.96 -5.09 -3.89
C SER A 44 -6.69 -6.60 -4.00
N ALA A 45 -7.17 -7.40 -3.05
CA ALA A 45 -6.86 -8.83 -3.04
C ALA A 45 -7.64 -9.62 -4.10
N THR A 46 -8.91 -9.28 -4.33
CA THR A 46 -9.75 -9.98 -5.33
C THR A 46 -9.14 -9.95 -6.74
N PRO A 47 -8.79 -8.79 -7.32
CA PRO A 47 -8.15 -8.75 -8.63
C PRO A 47 -6.76 -9.39 -8.64
N MET A 48 -5.97 -9.22 -7.57
CA MET A 48 -4.65 -9.85 -7.43
C MET A 48 -4.76 -11.38 -7.51
N TRP A 49 -5.64 -11.99 -6.72
CA TRP A 49 -5.82 -13.45 -6.71
C TRP A 49 -6.39 -13.98 -8.03
N ALA A 50 -7.31 -13.24 -8.66
CA ALA A 50 -7.79 -13.58 -9.99
C ALA A 50 -6.65 -13.64 -11.00
N LEU A 51 -5.79 -12.62 -11.05
CA LEU A 51 -4.59 -12.58 -11.89
C LEU A 51 -3.66 -13.77 -11.62
N ILE A 52 -3.28 -14.00 -10.35
CA ILE A 52 -2.37 -15.09 -9.95
C ILE A 52 -2.94 -16.45 -10.37
N SER A 53 -4.26 -16.65 -10.26
CA SER A 53 -4.90 -17.92 -10.60
C SER A 53 -4.71 -18.33 -12.07
N HIS A 54 -4.47 -17.36 -12.96
CA HIS A 54 -4.23 -17.57 -14.39
C HIS A 54 -2.74 -17.62 -14.78
N LEU A 55 -1.82 -17.18 -13.91
CA LEU A 55 -0.38 -17.13 -14.19
C LEU A 55 0.36 -18.39 -13.71
N LYS A 56 -0.17 -19.58 -14.02
CA LYS A 56 0.38 -20.86 -13.51
C LYS A 56 1.43 -21.51 -14.42
N SER A 57 1.42 -21.21 -15.72
CA SER A 57 2.37 -21.81 -16.65
C SER A 57 3.69 -21.04 -16.74
N PRO A 58 4.82 -21.72 -17.02
CA PRO A 58 6.11 -21.08 -17.25
C PRO A 58 6.09 -20.07 -18.42
N GLU A 59 5.26 -20.30 -19.44
CA GLU A 59 5.10 -19.39 -20.59
C GLU A 59 4.59 -18.00 -20.18
N MET A 60 3.86 -17.93 -19.07
CA MET A 60 3.31 -16.68 -18.53
C MET A 60 4.32 -15.91 -17.67
N LEU A 61 5.55 -16.41 -17.51
CA LEU A 61 6.58 -15.75 -16.70
C LEU A 61 6.86 -14.32 -17.15
N GLY A 62 6.84 -14.05 -18.47
CA GLY A 62 7.00 -12.69 -18.98
C GLY A 62 5.96 -11.73 -18.40
N LYS A 63 4.70 -12.14 -18.38
CA LYS A 63 3.60 -11.34 -17.80
C LYS A 63 3.73 -11.16 -16.30
N THR A 64 4.16 -12.20 -15.59
CA THR A 64 4.42 -12.09 -14.14
C THR A 64 5.54 -11.08 -13.86
N LYS A 65 6.59 -11.05 -14.68
CA LYS A 65 7.65 -10.05 -14.59
C LYS A 65 7.15 -8.63 -14.85
N ASP A 66 6.27 -8.45 -15.83
CA ASP A 66 5.65 -7.15 -16.11
C ASP A 66 4.84 -6.63 -14.89
N VAL A 67 4.08 -7.53 -14.25
CA VAL A 67 3.34 -7.18 -13.02
C VAL A 67 4.29 -6.86 -11.87
N LEU A 68 5.37 -7.63 -11.68
CA LEU A 68 6.38 -7.36 -10.67
C LEU A 68 7.04 -5.99 -10.88
N ALA A 69 7.36 -5.64 -12.13
CA ALA A 69 7.93 -4.34 -12.49
C ALA A 69 6.96 -3.19 -12.17
N ALA A 70 5.68 -3.34 -12.52
CA ALA A 70 4.65 -2.35 -12.20
C ALA A 70 4.45 -2.17 -10.68
N CYS A 71 4.45 -3.27 -9.91
CA CYS A 71 4.38 -3.19 -8.45
C CYS A 71 5.61 -2.47 -7.87
N LEU A 72 6.80 -2.76 -8.40
CA LEU A 72 8.03 -2.14 -7.94
C LEU A 72 8.06 -0.64 -8.24
N GLU A 73 7.66 -0.24 -9.44
CA GLU A 73 7.53 1.16 -9.83
C GLU A 73 6.54 1.90 -8.93
N ALA A 74 5.37 1.30 -8.65
CA ALA A 74 4.37 1.88 -7.76
C ALA A 74 4.92 2.07 -6.32
N LEU A 75 5.69 1.10 -5.81
CA LEU A 75 6.35 1.20 -4.51
C LEU A 75 7.40 2.31 -4.49
N GLN A 76 8.24 2.40 -5.51
CA GLN A 76 9.27 3.45 -5.60
C GLN A 76 8.66 4.85 -5.70
N ASN A 77 7.61 5.01 -6.52
CA ASN A 77 6.85 6.26 -6.61
C ASN A 77 6.23 6.62 -5.27
N TRP A 78 5.73 5.64 -4.52
CA TRP A 78 5.19 5.86 -3.19
C TRP A 78 6.27 6.32 -2.20
N PHE A 79 7.41 5.62 -2.09
CA PHE A 79 8.53 6.02 -1.24
C PHE A 79 9.02 7.44 -1.56
N THR A 80 9.08 7.78 -2.86
CA THR A 80 9.42 9.12 -3.33
C THR A 80 8.38 10.15 -2.89
N ALA A 81 7.09 9.84 -3.04
CA ALA A 81 6.00 10.73 -2.67
C ALA A 81 5.95 11.04 -1.16
N ILE A 82 6.36 10.09 -0.32
CA ILE A 82 6.46 10.30 1.14
C ILE A 82 7.84 10.82 1.57
N ASN A 83 8.76 11.05 0.62
CA ASN A 83 10.13 11.47 0.86
C ASN A 83 10.85 10.57 1.89
N PHE A 84 10.75 9.26 1.71
CA PHE A 84 11.34 8.25 2.60
C PHE A 84 12.51 7.53 1.94
N SER A 85 13.60 7.38 2.70
CA SER A 85 14.91 6.96 2.21
C SER A 85 15.61 6.00 3.19
N VAL A 86 16.67 5.33 2.71
CA VAL A 86 17.46 4.39 3.51
C VAL A 86 18.27 5.19 4.54
N GLY A 87 17.72 5.34 5.73
CA GLY A 87 18.29 6.13 6.82
C GLY A 87 17.26 6.90 7.64
N ASP A 88 16.03 7.02 7.13
CA ASP A 88 14.95 7.67 7.86
C ASP A 88 14.43 6.80 9.01
N GLU A 89 14.12 7.45 10.14
CA GLU A 89 13.47 6.78 11.27
C GLU A 89 11.99 6.57 10.99
N ILE A 90 11.49 5.36 11.28
CA ILE A 90 10.07 5.03 11.13
C ILE A 90 9.30 5.79 12.21
N ASN A 91 8.42 6.70 11.79
CA ASN A 91 7.52 7.39 12.71
C ASN A 91 6.45 6.40 13.22
N PRO A 92 6.42 6.05 14.51
CA PRO A 92 5.46 5.07 15.05
C PRO A 92 4.00 5.56 15.03
N TYR A 93 3.77 6.84 14.71
CA TYR A 93 2.45 7.44 14.59
C TYR A 93 1.98 7.62 13.15
N GLN A 94 2.80 7.25 12.17
CA GLN A 94 2.45 7.33 10.76
C GLN A 94 1.83 6.01 10.31
N VAL A 95 0.56 6.06 9.92
CA VAL A 95 -0.13 4.94 9.28
C VAL A 95 0.05 5.09 7.77
N SER A 96 0.30 4.00 7.06
CA SER A 96 0.35 4.02 5.61
C SER A 96 -0.29 2.80 4.97
N PHE A 97 -0.94 3.02 3.83
CA PHE A 97 -1.79 2.08 3.10
C PHE A 97 -1.06 1.40 1.93
N HIS A 98 0.16 0.90 2.16
CA HIS A 98 0.96 0.23 1.12
C HIS A 98 1.08 -1.29 1.33
N ILE A 99 0.52 -1.85 2.41
CA ILE A 99 0.48 -3.31 2.64
C ILE A 99 -0.04 -4.07 1.41
N PRO A 100 -1.09 -3.62 0.70
CA PRO A 100 -1.56 -4.30 -0.50
C PRO A 100 -0.49 -4.41 -1.58
N LEU A 101 0.28 -3.35 -1.83
CA LEU A 101 1.33 -3.35 -2.85
C LEU A 101 2.46 -4.33 -2.49
N HIS A 102 2.85 -4.41 -1.22
CA HIS A 102 3.82 -5.41 -0.76
C HIS A 102 3.28 -6.83 -0.89
N ARG A 103 2.01 -7.05 -0.55
CA ARG A 103 1.35 -8.36 -0.71
C ARG A 103 1.24 -8.76 -2.17
N CYS A 104 0.89 -7.83 -3.07
CA CYS A 104 0.92 -8.03 -4.51
C CYS A 104 2.31 -8.48 -4.96
N TYR A 105 3.33 -7.67 -4.69
CA TYR A 105 4.70 -7.97 -5.08
C TYR A 105 5.15 -9.34 -4.58
N ALA A 106 4.98 -9.64 -3.28
CA ALA A 106 5.37 -10.91 -2.69
C ALA A 106 4.62 -12.11 -3.28
N SER A 107 3.33 -11.95 -3.59
CA SER A 107 2.51 -13.02 -4.16
C SER A 107 2.91 -13.35 -5.59
N PHE A 108 3.16 -12.34 -6.43
CA PHE A 108 3.66 -12.56 -7.80
C PHE A 108 5.11 -13.08 -7.81
N LEU A 109 5.96 -12.65 -6.87
CA LEU A 109 7.32 -13.17 -6.72
C LEU A 109 7.29 -14.66 -6.36
N GLY A 110 6.46 -15.02 -5.37
CA GLY A 110 6.23 -16.41 -4.99
C GLY A 110 5.67 -17.26 -6.13
N GLN A 111 4.76 -16.70 -6.93
CA GLN A 111 4.20 -17.36 -8.12
C GLN A 111 5.29 -17.63 -9.17
N ALA A 112 6.12 -16.62 -9.48
CA ALA A 112 7.20 -16.73 -10.46
C ALA A 112 8.21 -17.83 -10.08
N VAL A 113 8.62 -17.88 -8.81
CA VAL A 113 9.60 -18.85 -8.32
C VAL A 113 9.01 -20.26 -8.24
N ARG A 114 7.83 -20.41 -7.62
CA ARG A 114 7.27 -21.74 -7.30
C ARG A 114 6.59 -22.42 -8.47
N GLN A 115 5.92 -21.66 -9.34
CA GLN A 115 5.07 -22.21 -10.39
C GLN A 115 5.66 -22.03 -11.79
N GLN A 116 6.52 -21.02 -11.98
CA GLN A 116 7.03 -20.64 -13.30
C GLN A 116 8.54 -20.88 -13.46
N GLY A 117 9.22 -21.39 -12.43
CA GLY A 117 10.62 -21.80 -12.47
C GLY A 117 11.62 -20.66 -12.55
N ALA A 118 11.23 -19.43 -12.18
CA ALA A 118 12.14 -18.30 -12.15
C ALA A 118 13.12 -18.40 -10.97
N GLN A 119 14.36 -17.98 -11.18
CA GLN A 119 15.32 -17.85 -10.09
C GLN A 119 15.10 -16.52 -9.36
N ILE A 120 15.09 -16.58 -8.02
CA ILE A 120 14.74 -15.43 -7.18
C ILE A 120 15.73 -14.27 -7.34
N ASP A 121 17.01 -14.57 -7.47
CA ASP A 121 18.10 -13.60 -7.71
C ASP A 121 17.88 -12.74 -8.95
N THR A 122 17.27 -13.31 -10.00
CA THR A 122 16.93 -12.59 -11.24
C THR A 122 15.70 -11.69 -11.12
N LEU A 123 14.94 -11.79 -10.02
CA LEU A 123 13.69 -11.07 -9.79
C LEU A 123 13.79 -10.02 -8.68
N LEU A 124 14.82 -10.08 -7.84
CA LEU A 124 14.97 -9.15 -6.73
C LEU A 124 15.32 -7.75 -7.24
N PRO A 125 14.78 -6.70 -6.58
CA PRO A 125 15.13 -5.33 -6.90
C PRO A 125 16.53 -5.00 -6.36
N PRO A 126 17.09 -3.83 -6.72
CA PRO A 126 18.34 -3.35 -6.15
C PRO A 126 18.31 -3.31 -4.62
N ASP A 127 19.48 -3.49 -4.00
CA ASP A 127 19.65 -3.66 -2.56
C ASP A 127 19.02 -2.53 -1.73
N ASP A 128 19.15 -1.28 -2.21
CA ASP A 128 18.57 -0.12 -1.53
C ASP A 128 17.04 -0.11 -1.61
N THR A 129 16.46 -0.52 -2.75
CA THR A 129 15.00 -0.67 -2.87
C THR A 129 14.51 -1.81 -1.99
N LEU A 130 15.26 -2.92 -1.91
CA LEU A 130 14.91 -4.02 -1.03
C LEU A 130 14.92 -3.59 0.44
N LYS A 131 15.92 -2.82 0.87
CA LYS A 131 15.98 -2.23 2.21
C LYS A 131 14.78 -1.33 2.48
N LEU A 132 14.41 -0.44 1.55
CA LEU A 132 13.20 0.37 1.66
C LEU A 132 11.94 -0.49 1.82
N MET A 133 11.83 -1.56 1.03
CA MET A 133 10.69 -2.48 1.11
C MET A 133 10.63 -3.27 2.42
N MET A 134 11.78 -3.51 3.07
CA MET A 134 11.87 -4.17 4.38
C MET A 134 11.60 -3.22 5.54
N MET A 135 11.86 -1.92 5.35
CA MET A 135 11.46 -0.86 6.26
C MET A 135 9.96 -0.70 6.15
N HIS A 136 9.20 -1.64 6.70
CA HIS A 136 7.74 -1.58 6.78
C HIS A 136 7.36 -0.44 7.73
N PRO A 137 6.96 0.75 7.25
CA PRO A 137 6.68 1.92 8.09
C PRO A 137 5.35 1.76 8.85
N ILE A 138 4.90 0.52 9.07
CA ILE A 138 3.62 0.17 9.66
C ILE A 138 3.88 -0.60 10.93
N GLN A 139 3.67 0.08 12.05
CA GLN A 139 3.30 -0.60 13.27
C GLN A 139 1.78 -0.73 13.25
N ALA A 140 1.28 -1.95 13.06
CA ALA A 140 -0.07 -2.26 13.49
C ALA A 140 -0.06 -2.19 15.03
N GLN A 141 -0.86 -1.30 15.61
CA GLN A 141 -1.21 -1.37 17.03
C GLN A 141 -2.44 -2.25 17.18
#